data_AF-A0A8S1VDG9-F1
#
_entry.id   AF-A0A8S1VDG9-F1
#
_cell.length_a   1.000
_cell.length_b   1.000
_cell.length_c   1.000
_cell.angle_alpha   90.00
_cell.angle_beta   90.00
_cell.angle_gamma   90.00
#
_symmetry.space_group_name_H-M   'P 1'
#
loop_
_entity.id
_entity.type
_entity.pdbx_description
1 polymer ?
#
loop_
_entity_poly.entity_id
_entity_poly.type
_entity_poly.pdbx_seq_one_letter_code
_entity_poly.pdbx_strand_id
1 'polypeptide(L)'
;MDFFDDVTTQAVPSEAPQVDQSQIQQAQYDVFSAFSNEAPVQSQQQSVVYVSPEQQIRKDKLKIIEEERLAQIREKDQQERLLKQQKKQKGQEYLQQFKSQLETDIQQRKVLNKQKQEIWLENKKNHSQYKNSWDQIASNIALKDGEYPGQKDVTKMRQAILNKRIDLTK
;
A
#
# COMPACT_ATOMS: atom_id res chain seq x y z
N MET A 1 23.74 16.90 -0.31
CA MET A 1 22.39 17.52 -0.32
C MET A 1 21.49 16.53 0.39
N ASP A 2 21.49 16.63 1.71
CA ASP A 2 20.67 15.84 2.61
C ASP A 2 19.28 16.48 2.65
N PHE A 3 18.25 15.75 2.22
CA PHE A 3 16.87 16.24 2.10
C PHE A 3 15.89 15.33 2.85
N PHE A 4 16.35 14.71 3.94
CA PHE A 4 15.52 13.90 4.83
C PHE A 4 15.99 14.09 6.26
N ASP A 5 15.79 15.29 6.79
CA ASP A 5 15.73 15.49 8.23
C ASP A 5 14.34 16.03 8.58
N ASP A 6 13.74 15.37 9.56
CA ASP A 6 12.59 15.79 10.37
C ASP A 6 11.19 15.67 9.74
N VAL A 7 10.66 14.43 9.71
CA VAL A 7 9.21 14.20 9.78
C VAL A 7 8.87 13.79 11.20
N THR A 8 8.70 14.80 12.06
CA THR A 8 8.06 14.64 13.37
C THR A 8 6.62 14.16 13.14
N THR A 9 6.30 12.96 13.59
CA THR A 9 4.93 12.42 13.56
C THR A 9 4.13 13.12 14.66
N GLN A 10 3.54 14.28 14.35
CA GLN A 10 2.51 14.86 15.22
C GLN A 10 1.24 14.01 15.10
N ALA A 11 0.84 13.41 16.22
CA ALA A 11 -0.47 12.81 16.37
C ALA A 11 -1.53 13.92 16.21
N VAL A 12 -2.34 13.82 15.16
CA VAL A 12 -3.47 14.72 14.93
C VAL A 12 -4.53 14.42 16.00
N PRO A 13 -4.97 15.40 16.81
CA PRO A 13 -6.07 15.19 17.73
C PRO A 13 -7.34 14.87 16.95
N SER A 14 -7.99 13.77 17.33
CA SER A 14 -9.23 13.28 16.75
C SER A 14 -10.41 14.07 17.30
N GLU A 15 -10.53 15.33 16.89
CA GLU A 15 -11.77 16.11 17.03
C GLU A 15 -12.21 16.53 15.63
N ALA A 16 -12.82 15.58 14.93
CA ALA A 16 -13.64 15.93 13.79
C ALA A 16 -14.83 16.75 14.31
N PRO A 17 -15.11 17.96 13.79
CA PRO A 17 -16.38 18.60 14.04
C PRO A 17 -17.47 17.66 13.53
N GLN A 18 -18.39 17.25 14.41
CA GLN A 18 -19.64 16.61 14.02
C GLN A 18 -20.42 17.61 13.18
N VAL A 19 -20.21 17.56 11.88
CA VAL A 19 -21.04 18.27 10.91
C VAL A 19 -22.35 17.48 10.83
N ASP A 20 -23.38 18.05 11.44
CA ASP A 20 -24.74 17.52 11.42
C ASP A 20 -25.24 17.50 9.96
N GLN A 21 -25.27 16.30 9.36
CA GLN A 21 -25.67 16.10 7.96
C GLN A 21 -27.11 16.56 7.69
N SER A 22 -27.94 16.70 8.73
CA SER A 22 -29.32 17.16 8.61
C SER A 22 -29.42 18.64 8.22
N GLN A 23 -28.46 19.49 8.67
CA GLN A 23 -28.46 20.92 8.35
C GLN A 23 -27.99 21.21 6.92
N ILE A 24 -27.10 20.38 6.36
CA ILE A 24 -26.62 20.55 4.98
C ILE A 24 -27.73 20.24 3.97
N GLN A 25 -28.58 19.26 4.24
CA GLN A 25 -29.68 18.93 3.34
C GLN A 25 -30.78 20.00 3.34
N GLN A 26 -31.10 20.62 4.49
CA GLN A 26 -32.09 21.70 4.53
C GLN A 26 -31.62 22.96 3.79
N ALA A 27 -30.33 23.34 3.92
CA ALA A 27 -29.79 24.50 3.21
C ALA A 27 -29.80 24.34 1.67
N GLN A 28 -29.73 23.11 1.16
CA GLN A 28 -29.83 22.85 -0.29
C GLN A 28 -31.28 22.91 -0.82
N TYR A 29 -32.28 22.62 0.02
CA TYR A 29 -33.69 22.72 -0.35
C TYR A 29 -34.20 24.17 -0.36
N ASP A 30 -33.69 25.05 0.51
CA ASP A 30 -34.07 26.47 0.53
C ASP A 30 -33.50 27.25 -0.67
N VAL A 31 -32.31 26.89 -1.16
CA VAL A 31 -31.73 27.54 -2.35
C VAL A 31 -32.48 27.17 -3.63
N PHE A 32 -33.01 25.95 -3.74
CA PHE A 32 -33.78 25.53 -4.91
C PHE A 32 -35.21 26.08 -4.92
N SER A 33 -35.82 26.31 -3.75
CA SER A 33 -37.17 26.87 -3.62
C SER A 33 -37.22 28.40 -3.82
N ALA A 34 -36.11 29.11 -3.59
CA ALA A 34 -35.99 30.55 -3.88
C ALA A 34 -36.07 30.91 -5.38
N PHE A 35 -35.97 29.93 -6.28
CA PHE A 35 -36.17 30.11 -7.73
C PHE A 35 -37.55 29.67 -8.22
N SER A 36 -38.42 29.16 -7.35
CA SER A 36 -39.78 28.73 -7.68
C SER A 36 -40.80 29.87 -7.60
N ASN A 37 -40.45 31.06 -8.10
CA ASN A 37 -41.45 32.07 -8.43
C ASN A 37 -42.15 31.65 -9.73
N GLU A 38 -43.18 30.82 -9.60
CA GLU A 38 -44.22 30.66 -10.61
C GLU A 38 -44.94 32.01 -10.79
N ALA A 39 -44.40 32.86 -11.64
CA ALA A 39 -45.21 33.89 -12.26
C ALA A 39 -46.31 33.18 -13.08
N PRO A 40 -47.59 33.58 -12.98
CA PRO A 40 -48.64 32.98 -13.78
C PRO A 40 -48.29 33.15 -15.25
N VAL A 41 -48.06 32.02 -15.93
CA VAL A 41 -47.89 31.98 -17.38
C VAL A 41 -49.23 32.44 -17.97
N GLN A 42 -49.33 33.73 -18.27
CA GLN A 42 -50.34 34.24 -19.17
C GLN A 42 -50.19 33.44 -20.46
N SER A 43 -51.21 32.65 -20.78
CA SER A 43 -51.37 31.98 -22.06
C SER A 43 -51.40 33.03 -23.17
N GLN A 44 -50.21 33.44 -23.60
CA GLN A 44 -50.05 34.28 -24.78
C GLN A 44 -50.45 33.44 -25.98
N GLN A 45 -51.45 33.97 -26.68
CA GLN A 45 -51.90 33.50 -27.98
C GLN A 45 -50.68 33.22 -28.86
N GLN A 46 -50.67 32.07 -29.53
CA GLN A 46 -49.67 31.68 -30.50
C GLN A 46 -49.71 32.64 -31.70
N SER A 47 -49.11 33.82 -31.55
CA SER A 47 -48.75 34.64 -32.69
C SER A 47 -47.65 33.89 -33.43
N VAL A 48 -47.90 33.55 -34.70
CA VAL A 48 -46.87 33.05 -35.61
C VAL A 48 -45.82 34.16 -35.73
N VAL A 49 -44.75 34.07 -34.94
CA VAL A 49 -43.64 35.00 -34.99
C VAL A 49 -42.96 34.80 -36.34
N TYR A 50 -43.16 35.75 -37.26
CA TYR A 50 -42.46 35.78 -38.54
C TYR A 50 -41.00 36.13 -38.25
N VAL A 51 -40.18 35.11 -38.04
CA VAL A 51 -38.74 35.25 -37.82
C VAL A 51 -38.11 35.60 -39.17
N SER A 52 -37.39 36.73 -39.22
CA SER A 52 -36.64 37.12 -40.41
C SER A 52 -35.67 35.99 -40.81
N PRO A 53 -35.46 35.69 -42.10
CA PRO A 53 -34.50 34.69 -42.55
C PRO A 53 -33.10 34.85 -41.91
N GLU A 54 -32.70 36.09 -41.66
CA GLU A 54 -31.43 36.42 -40.99
C GLU A 54 -31.40 36.00 -39.51
N GLN A 55 -32.53 36.14 -38.80
CA GLN A 55 -32.67 35.68 -37.42
C GLN A 55 -32.69 34.14 -37.33
N GLN A 56 -33.26 33.46 -38.34
CA GLN A 56 -33.23 32.00 -38.45
C GLN A 56 -31.78 31.49 -38.57
N ILE A 57 -30.99 32.09 -39.48
CA ILE A 57 -29.57 31.75 -39.66
C ILE A 57 -28.77 31.98 -38.37
N ARG A 58 -29.05 33.06 -37.64
CA ARG A 58 -28.39 33.35 -36.36
C ARG A 58 -28.70 32.29 -35.30
N LYS A 59 -29.97 31.85 -35.24
CA LYS A 59 -30.41 30.79 -34.32
C LYS A 59 -29.76 29.45 -34.66
N ASP A 60 -29.68 29.10 -35.94
CA ASP A 60 -29.04 27.84 -36.37
C ASP A 60 -27.54 27.83 -36.06
N LYS A 61 -26.84 28.96 -36.27
CA LYS A 61 -25.43 29.10 -35.87
C LYS A 61 -25.23 28.95 -34.36
N LEU A 62 -26.09 29.55 -33.54
CA LEU A 62 -26.03 29.40 -32.09
C LEU A 62 -26.26 27.95 -31.65
N LYS A 63 -27.20 27.26 -32.31
CA LYS A 63 -27.48 25.85 -32.05
C LYS A 63 -26.27 24.96 -32.36
N ILE A 64 -25.59 25.20 -33.49
CA ILE A 64 -24.36 24.46 -33.85
C ILE A 64 -23.27 24.68 -32.79
N ILE A 65 -23.05 25.93 -32.35
CA ILE A 65 -22.04 26.25 -31.32
C ILE A 65 -22.37 25.56 -29.98
N GLU A 66 -23.65 25.53 -29.61
CA GLU A 66 -24.10 24.86 -28.39
C GLU A 66 -23.94 23.34 -28.47
N GLU A 67 -24.29 22.74 -29.63
CA GLU A 67 -24.08 21.31 -29.89
C GLU A 67 -22.59 20.94 -29.85
N GLU A 68 -21.71 21.74 -30.44
CA GLU A 68 -20.25 21.54 -30.36
C GLU A 68 -19.74 21.61 -28.91
N ARG A 69 -20.22 22.59 -28.12
CA ARG A 69 -19.85 22.72 -26.72
C ARG A 69 -20.31 21.51 -25.90
N LEU A 70 -21.53 21.04 -26.12
CA LEU A 70 -22.07 19.85 -25.45
C LEU A 70 -21.30 18.59 -25.85
N ALA A 71 -20.89 18.46 -27.12
CA ALA A 71 -20.06 17.36 -27.60
C ALA A 71 -18.70 17.34 -26.87
N GLN A 72 -18.03 18.50 -26.74
CA GLN A 72 -16.77 18.60 -26.02
C GLN A 72 -16.89 18.22 -24.53
N ILE A 73 -17.98 18.64 -23.87
CA ILE A 73 -18.24 18.27 -22.47
C ILE A 73 -18.42 16.76 -22.34
N ARG A 74 -19.24 16.16 -23.22
CA ARG A 74 -19.49 14.72 -23.23
C ARG A 74 -18.22 13.92 -23.46
N GLU A 75 -17.34 14.37 -24.35
CA GLU A 75 -16.05 13.74 -24.60
C GLU A 75 -15.16 13.77 -23.34
N LYS A 76 -15.05 14.92 -22.68
CA LYS A 76 -14.27 15.06 -21.44
C LYS A 76 -14.81 14.16 -20.33
N ASP A 77 -16.12 14.10 -20.15
CA ASP A 77 -16.77 13.22 -19.16
C ASP A 77 -16.48 11.73 -19.44
N GLN A 78 -16.48 11.33 -20.71
CA GLN A 78 -16.14 9.96 -21.10
C GLN A 78 -14.67 9.65 -20.81
N GLN A 79 -13.75 10.55 -21.16
CA GLN A 79 -12.33 10.41 -20.87
C GLN A 79 -12.07 10.31 -19.36
N GLU A 80 -12.71 11.17 -18.56
CA GLU A 80 -12.58 11.14 -17.11
C GLU A 80 -13.10 9.82 -16.52
N ARG A 81 -14.25 9.33 -17.00
CA ARG A 81 -14.82 8.06 -16.57
C ARG A 81 -13.87 6.90 -16.88
N LEU A 82 -13.29 6.87 -18.07
CA LEU A 82 -12.31 5.85 -18.46
C LEU A 82 -11.06 5.91 -17.58
N LEU A 83 -10.51 7.09 -17.33
CA LEU A 83 -9.35 7.26 -16.45
C LEU A 83 -9.64 6.82 -15.02
N LYS A 84 -10.83 7.15 -14.48
CA LYS A 84 -11.28 6.68 -13.17
C LYS A 84 -11.37 5.16 -13.10
N GLN A 85 -11.94 4.54 -14.13
CA GLN A 85 -12.04 3.07 -14.22
C GLN A 85 -10.65 2.41 -14.28
N GLN A 86 -9.75 2.93 -15.11
CA GLN A 86 -8.38 2.42 -15.22
C GLN A 86 -7.61 2.56 -13.90
N LYS A 87 -7.71 3.71 -13.22
CA LYS A 87 -7.09 3.90 -11.90
C LYS A 87 -7.64 2.91 -10.88
N LYS A 88 -8.95 2.66 -10.88
CA LYS A 88 -9.57 1.68 -9.99
C LYS A 88 -9.05 0.27 -10.26
N GLN A 89 -8.97 -0.14 -11.53
CA GLN A 89 -8.43 -1.44 -11.92
C GLN A 89 -6.97 -1.61 -11.49
N LYS A 90 -6.11 -0.63 -11.80
CA LYS A 90 -4.71 -0.64 -11.35
C LYS A 90 -4.58 -0.71 -9.83
N GLY A 91 -5.44 0.00 -9.09
CA GLY A 91 -5.47 -0.07 -7.63
C GLY A 91 -5.85 -1.46 -7.12
N GLN A 92 -6.80 -2.13 -7.77
CA GLN A 92 -7.19 -3.51 -7.42
C GLN A 92 -6.06 -4.52 -7.75
N GLU A 93 -5.43 -4.39 -8.91
CA GLU A 93 -4.29 -5.21 -9.30
C GLU A 93 -3.13 -5.07 -8.31
N TYR A 94 -2.77 -3.83 -7.95
CA TYR A 94 -1.73 -3.57 -6.97
C TYR A 94 -2.05 -4.18 -5.60
N LEU A 95 -3.30 -4.02 -5.14
CA LEU A 95 -3.75 -4.60 -3.87
C LEU A 95 -3.65 -6.13 -3.89
N GLN A 96 -4.01 -6.76 -5.00
CA GLN A 96 -3.93 -8.22 -5.13
C GLN A 96 -2.47 -8.70 -5.13
N GLN A 97 -1.59 -8.03 -5.88
CA GLN A 97 -0.17 -8.33 -5.90
C GLN A 97 0.45 -8.17 -4.51
N PHE A 98 0.15 -7.07 -3.82
CA PHE A 98 0.63 -6.81 -2.46
C PHE A 98 0.20 -7.91 -1.48
N LYS A 99 -1.08 -8.33 -1.52
CA LYS A 99 -1.58 -9.43 -0.68
C LYS A 99 -0.84 -10.74 -0.96
N SER A 100 -0.62 -11.07 -2.25
CA SER A 100 0.09 -12.28 -2.64
C SER A 100 1.55 -12.28 -2.19
N GLN A 101 2.23 -11.15 -2.30
CA GLN A 101 3.61 -10.98 -1.82
C GLN A 101 3.68 -11.13 -0.31
N LEU A 102 2.78 -10.44 0.41
CA LEU A 102 2.71 -10.50 1.86
C LEU A 102 2.44 -11.93 2.36
N GLU A 103 1.54 -12.67 1.71
CA GLU A 103 1.28 -14.06 2.05
C GLU A 103 2.53 -14.94 1.82
N THR A 104 3.22 -14.76 0.69
CA THR A 104 4.45 -15.49 0.38
C THR A 104 5.53 -15.22 1.43
N ASP A 105 5.73 -13.95 1.81
CA ASP A 105 6.70 -13.55 2.83
C ASP A 105 6.37 -14.15 4.20
N ILE A 106 5.09 -14.17 4.57
CA ILE A 106 4.64 -14.81 5.82
C ILE A 106 4.96 -16.30 5.78
N GLN A 107 4.68 -16.99 4.68
CA GLN A 107 4.99 -18.42 4.55
C GLN A 107 6.49 -18.70 4.63
N GLN A 108 7.30 -17.90 3.94
CA GLN A 108 8.76 -18.01 4.01
C GLN A 108 9.26 -17.80 5.45
N ARG A 109 8.77 -16.77 6.15
CA ARG A 109 9.12 -16.53 7.56
C ARG A 109 8.72 -17.68 8.46
N LYS A 110 7.54 -18.29 8.26
CA LYS A 110 7.10 -19.48 9.01
C LYS A 110 8.05 -20.65 8.81
N VAL A 111 8.45 -20.93 7.56
CA VAL A 111 9.39 -22.01 7.24
C VAL A 111 10.75 -21.76 7.89
N LEU A 112 11.30 -20.55 7.75
CA LEU A 112 12.58 -20.19 8.36
C LEU A 112 12.55 -20.29 9.88
N ASN A 113 11.47 -19.83 10.51
CA ASN A 113 11.32 -19.93 11.96
C ASN A 113 11.21 -21.39 12.42
N LYS A 114 10.49 -22.24 11.68
CA LYS A 114 10.42 -23.66 11.96
C LYS A 114 11.81 -24.32 11.86
N GLN A 115 12.57 -24.04 10.81
CA GLN A 115 13.94 -24.54 10.65
C GLN A 115 14.86 -24.07 11.79
N LYS A 116 14.78 -22.79 12.18
CA LYS A 116 15.55 -22.26 13.32
C LYS A 116 15.18 -22.97 14.63
N GLN A 117 13.90 -23.27 14.82
CA GLN A 117 13.43 -24.00 16.00
C GLN A 117 13.95 -25.45 15.99
N GLU A 118 13.92 -26.13 14.84
CA GLU A 118 14.47 -27.48 14.69
C GLU A 118 15.96 -27.52 15.02
N ILE A 119 16.76 -26.60 14.45
CA ILE A 119 18.20 -26.47 14.76
C ILE A 119 18.41 -26.18 16.25
N TRP A 120 17.59 -25.31 16.85
CA TRP A 120 17.70 -25.01 18.27
C TRP A 120 17.40 -26.23 19.14
N LEU A 121 16.36 -27.02 18.80
CA LEU A 121 16.01 -28.25 19.50
C LEU A 121 17.11 -29.32 19.35
N GLU A 122 17.66 -29.48 18.15
CA GLU A 122 18.78 -30.39 17.88
C GLU A 122 20.01 -29.98 18.69
N ASN A 123 20.38 -28.70 18.67
CA ASN A 123 21.47 -28.16 19.47
C ASN A 123 21.24 -28.39 20.97
N LYS A 124 20.03 -28.19 21.47
CA LYS A 124 19.67 -28.44 22.88
C LYS A 124 19.80 -29.93 23.23
N LYS A 125 19.36 -30.82 22.34
CA LYS A 125 19.51 -32.28 22.53
C LYS A 125 20.99 -32.68 22.54
N ASN A 126 21.78 -32.19 21.59
CA ASN A 126 23.21 -32.45 21.53
C ASN A 126 23.93 -31.90 22.77
N HIS A 127 23.56 -30.71 23.24
CA HIS A 127 24.10 -30.13 24.48
C HIS A 127 23.84 -31.02 25.71
N SER A 128 22.69 -31.69 25.75
CA SER A 128 22.33 -32.62 26.83
C SER A 128 23.02 -33.99 26.70
N GLN A 129 23.59 -34.31 25.53
CA GLN A 129 24.28 -35.58 25.26
C GLN A 129 25.75 -35.55 25.69
N TYR A 130 26.37 -34.36 25.75
CA TYR A 130 27.74 -34.24 26.24
C TYR A 130 27.76 -34.37 27.77
N LYS A 131 28.38 -35.45 28.26
CA LYS A 131 28.56 -35.70 29.70
C LYS A 131 29.62 -34.76 30.32
N ASN A 132 30.53 -34.22 29.49
CA ASN A 132 31.63 -33.33 29.90
C ASN A 132 31.71 -32.12 28.96
N SER A 133 31.85 -30.91 29.53
CA SER A 133 32.01 -29.66 28.79
C SER A 133 33.20 -29.67 27.80
N TRP A 134 34.23 -30.47 28.06
CA TRP A 134 35.38 -30.62 27.15
C TRP A 134 35.07 -31.42 25.88
N ASP A 135 34.10 -32.34 25.92
CA ASP A 135 33.64 -33.03 24.72
C ASP A 135 32.91 -32.06 23.78
N GLN A 136 32.14 -31.13 24.36
CA GLN A 136 31.47 -30.07 23.63
C GLN A 136 32.46 -29.05 23.03
N ILE A 137 33.51 -28.68 23.76
CA ILE A 137 34.56 -27.79 23.24
C ILE A 137 35.30 -28.49 22.09
N ALA A 138 35.66 -29.76 22.26
CA ALA A 138 36.36 -30.54 21.25
C ALA A 138 35.53 -30.76 19.97
N SER A 139 34.20 -30.84 20.06
CA SER A 139 33.33 -30.97 18.88
C SER A 139 33.10 -29.65 18.13
N ASN A 140 33.29 -28.50 18.79
CA ASN A 140 33.10 -27.17 18.19
C ASN A 140 34.39 -26.53 17.66
N ILE A 141 35.56 -27.09 17.97
CA ILE A 141 36.80 -26.66 17.33
C ILE A 141 36.92 -27.33 15.96
N ALA A 142 37.33 -26.56 14.95
CA ALA A 142 37.74 -27.11 13.66
C ALA A 142 38.92 -28.07 13.89
N LEU A 143 38.71 -29.37 13.69
CA LEU A 143 39.73 -30.41 13.97
C LEU A 143 40.65 -30.64 12.76
N LYS A 144 40.22 -30.26 11.55
CA LYS A 144 41.00 -30.49 10.33
C LYS A 144 41.93 -29.32 10.02
N ASP A 145 43.11 -29.64 9.50
CA ASP A 145 44.05 -28.63 9.00
C ASP A 145 43.46 -27.95 7.75
N GLY A 146 43.34 -26.62 7.80
CA GLY A 146 42.69 -25.81 6.75
C GLY A 146 41.22 -25.44 7.00
N GLU A 147 40.56 -26.02 8.01
CA GLU A 147 39.15 -25.70 8.33
C GLU A 147 39.00 -24.42 9.18
N TYR A 148 40.09 -23.95 9.80
CA TYR A 148 40.08 -22.69 10.55
C TYR A 148 40.14 -21.48 9.60
N PRO A 149 39.16 -20.56 9.63
CA PRO A 149 39.11 -19.43 8.70
C PRO A 149 40.14 -18.32 8.99
N GLY A 150 40.93 -18.44 10.06
CA GLY A 150 41.92 -17.43 10.45
C GLY A 150 43.34 -17.71 9.93
N GLN A 151 44.13 -16.66 9.79
CA GLN A 151 45.52 -16.72 9.28
C GLN A 151 46.55 -17.28 10.28
N LYS A 152 46.21 -17.39 11.57
CA LYS A 152 47.13 -17.86 12.62
C LYS A 152 47.12 -19.38 12.71
N ASP A 153 48.30 -19.96 12.92
CA ASP A 153 48.43 -21.39 13.23
C ASP A 153 47.86 -21.71 14.62
N VAL A 154 46.76 -22.45 14.63
CA VAL A 154 46.04 -22.89 15.84
C VAL A 154 46.34 -24.36 16.20
N THR A 155 47.28 -25.02 15.51
CA THR A 155 47.57 -26.46 15.68
C THR A 155 47.97 -26.81 17.10
N LYS A 156 48.85 -26.03 17.74
CA LYS A 156 49.27 -26.25 19.14
C LYS A 156 48.12 -26.07 20.13
N MET A 157 47.23 -25.11 19.88
CA MET A 157 46.05 -24.88 20.71
C MET A 157 45.05 -26.04 20.59
N ARG A 158 44.82 -26.55 19.37
CA ARG A 158 43.99 -27.74 19.13
C ARG A 158 44.52 -28.94 19.89
N GLN A 159 45.83 -29.20 19.81
CA GLN A 159 46.46 -30.30 20.52
C GLN A 159 46.31 -30.15 22.04
N ALA A 160 46.48 -28.95 22.58
CA ALA A 160 46.32 -28.69 24.02
C ALA A 160 44.88 -28.96 24.50
N ILE A 161 43.87 -28.56 23.73
CA ILE A 161 42.46 -28.81 24.04
C ILE A 161 42.15 -30.32 24.00
N LEU A 162 42.65 -31.04 22.99
CA LEU A 162 42.47 -32.50 22.88
C LEU A 162 43.13 -33.26 24.02
N ASN A 163 44.35 -32.87 24.41
CA ASN A 163 45.05 -33.48 25.54
C ASN A 163 44.28 -33.24 26.85
N LYS A 164 43.81 -32.00 27.08
CA LYS A 164 43.03 -31.67 28.27
C LYS A 164 41.72 -32.45 28.36
N ARG A 165 41.08 -32.77 27.23
CA ARG A 165 39.90 -33.65 27.17
C ARG A 165 40.24 -35.07 27.64
N ILE A 166 41.34 -35.64 27.15
CA ILE A 166 41.79 -37.00 27.48
C ILE A 166 42.12 -37.09 28.98
N ASP A 167 42.75 -36.07 29.55
CA ASP A 167 43.12 -36.04 30.96
C ASP A 167 41.91 -36.01 31.91
N LEU A 168 40.76 -35.50 31.46
CA LEU A 168 39.54 -35.39 32.26
C LEU A 168 38.57 -36.56 32.06
N THR A 169 38.83 -37.42 31.08
CA THR A 169 38.03 -38.63 30.80
C THR A 169 38.72 -39.93 31.24
N LYS A 170 39.98 -39.86 31.68
CA LYS A 170 40.68 -40.93 32.42
C LYS A 170 40.29 -40.94 33.89
#